data_AF-A0A7X4GFN8-F1
#
_entry.id   AF-A0A7X4GFN8-F1
#
_cell.length_a   1.000
_cell.length_b   1.000
_cell.length_c   1.000
_cell.angle_alpha   90.00
_cell.angle_beta   90.00
_cell.angle_gamma   90.00
#
_symmetry.space_group_name_H-M   'P 1'
#
loop_
_entity.id
_entity.type
_entity.pdbx_description
1 polymer ?
#
loop_
_entity_poly.entity_id
_entity_poly.type
_entity_poly.pdbx_seq_one_letter_code
_entity_poly.pdbx_strand_id
1 'polypeptide(L)'
;MSRNLRTSTTDPIQIPTLPAASGRIGISFCPGKQGPALAGFTWKRDLATDLDAVRGWGAAAVVSLIEKHEMGLLGVADLEAAVVARGMEWLHLPIPDVTAPGEDFEQRWRTAGARLRGLLINGNGIFIHCRGGLGRAGTVAARLLVELGLADASSAIAHVRRVRPGAIETKAQEDHLREIERIYDRSYGCLVGLAVGDAVGTTLEFKPRDSYAHITDMVGGGPFGLDAGTWTDDTSMALALGEALLASAAKGSAFEPGEAQRRFVDWWRNGAFSPTGSCFDIGIATRQALSRFEETGDPIAGSTDPYSAGNGSLMRLAPVAIWGIQQDPAVVTRVARRQSMTTHAADACLDACEAYALVLRAAILGADFEDALAVPLGEYGPEVGPIMAGSWRGKARDQIASSGFVAHSLEAAIWSVANTTSFDDAVLLAANLGDDADTTAAIAGQLAGAIYGASSIRRSWLEKLAWRDKIENLARNLAFPAVAPSS
;
A
#
# COMPACT_ATOMS: atom_id res chain seq x y z
N MET A 1 -53.47 -18.81 -13.66
CA MET A 1 -52.34 -18.03 -14.23
C MET A 1 -51.55 -17.44 -13.08
N SER A 2 -50.26 -17.78 -13.03
CA SER A 2 -49.34 -17.45 -11.93
C SER A 2 -49.09 -15.95 -11.80
N ARG A 3 -49.72 -15.28 -10.84
CA ARG A 3 -49.51 -13.83 -10.61
C ARG A 3 -48.22 -13.50 -9.83
N ASN A 4 -47.44 -14.50 -9.40
CA ASN A 4 -46.28 -14.32 -8.53
C ASN A 4 -44.97 -14.93 -9.08
N LEU A 5 -44.85 -15.20 -10.38
CA LEU A 5 -43.59 -15.64 -10.99
C LEU A 5 -42.88 -14.48 -11.70
N ARG A 6 -41.57 -14.35 -11.46
CA ARG A 6 -40.69 -13.42 -12.18
C ARG A 6 -39.60 -14.18 -12.93
N THR A 7 -39.50 -13.94 -14.24
CA THR A 7 -38.54 -14.60 -15.14
C THR A 7 -37.56 -13.59 -15.74
N SER A 8 -36.55 -14.07 -16.46
CA SER A 8 -35.62 -13.20 -17.19
C SER A 8 -36.28 -12.37 -18.30
N THR A 9 -37.48 -12.75 -18.74
CA THR A 9 -38.24 -12.02 -19.76
C THR A 9 -39.24 -11.04 -19.14
N THR A 10 -39.96 -11.43 -18.09
CA THR A 10 -40.93 -10.54 -17.43
C THR A 10 -40.24 -9.47 -16.59
N ASP A 11 -39.11 -9.82 -16.00
CA ASP A 11 -38.31 -8.96 -15.13
C ASP A 11 -36.82 -9.11 -15.52
N PRO A 12 -36.41 -8.51 -16.66
CA PRO A 12 -35.02 -8.57 -17.11
C PRO A 12 -34.04 -8.10 -16.03
N ILE A 13 -32.86 -8.74 -15.97
CA ILE A 13 -31.86 -8.39 -14.97
C ILE A 13 -31.47 -6.92 -15.13
N GLN A 14 -31.62 -6.16 -14.06
CA GLN A 14 -31.22 -4.75 -14.03
C GLN A 14 -29.78 -4.68 -13.54
N ILE A 15 -28.94 -3.90 -14.22
CA ILE A 15 -27.53 -3.72 -13.87
C ILE A 15 -27.26 -2.25 -13.52
N PRO A 16 -27.69 -1.80 -12.33
CA PRO A 16 -27.22 -0.54 -11.76
C PRO A 16 -25.70 -0.41 -11.90
N THR A 17 -25.28 0.72 -12.46
CA THR A 17 -23.91 0.90 -12.94
C THR A 17 -23.24 2.08 -12.24
N LEU A 18 -22.02 1.87 -11.76
CA LEU A 18 -21.13 2.90 -11.23
C LEU A 18 -19.99 3.14 -12.22
N PRO A 19 -19.65 4.39 -12.56
CA PRO A 19 -18.39 4.68 -13.24
C PRO A 19 -17.22 4.38 -12.30
N ALA A 20 -16.14 3.78 -12.82
CA ALA A 20 -14.92 3.53 -12.06
C ALA A 20 -13.69 3.57 -12.98
N ALA A 21 -12.81 4.55 -12.75
CA ALA A 21 -11.71 4.90 -13.67
C ALA A 21 -12.26 5.11 -15.10
N SER A 22 -11.66 4.47 -16.11
CA SER A 22 -12.16 4.49 -17.49
C SER A 22 -13.29 3.47 -17.73
N GLY A 23 -13.55 2.58 -16.78
CA GLY A 23 -14.48 1.46 -16.86
C GLY A 23 -15.75 1.64 -16.04
N ARG A 24 -16.41 0.52 -15.71
CA ARG A 24 -17.69 0.53 -14.98
C ARG A 24 -17.93 -0.72 -14.14
N ILE A 25 -18.64 -0.55 -13.03
CA ILE A 25 -19.04 -1.62 -12.10
C ILE A 25 -20.56 -1.79 -12.16
N GLY A 26 -21.02 -2.98 -12.55
CA GLY A 26 -22.42 -3.38 -12.52
C GLY A 26 -22.72 -4.17 -11.25
N ILE A 27 -23.81 -3.84 -10.55
CA ILE A 27 -24.20 -4.52 -9.30
C ILE A 27 -25.59 -5.10 -9.46
N SER A 28 -25.74 -6.42 -9.30
CA SER A 28 -27.07 -7.05 -9.31
C SER A 28 -27.17 -8.32 -8.49
N PHE A 29 -28.37 -8.89 -8.43
CA PHE A 29 -28.60 -10.20 -7.84
C PHE A 29 -28.00 -11.32 -8.74
N CYS A 30 -27.88 -12.52 -8.19
CA CYS A 30 -27.32 -13.68 -8.90
C CYS A 30 -28.07 -13.99 -10.22
N PRO A 31 -27.37 -14.00 -11.38
CA PRO A 31 -27.93 -14.44 -12.66
C PRO A 31 -28.53 -15.85 -12.56
N GLY A 32 -29.67 -16.11 -13.22
CA GLY A 32 -30.30 -17.43 -13.24
C GLY A 32 -30.98 -17.87 -11.95
N LYS A 33 -31.01 -17.01 -10.93
CA LYS A 33 -31.59 -17.28 -9.61
C LYS A 33 -32.98 -17.91 -9.70
N GLN A 34 -33.14 -19.04 -9.02
CA GLN A 34 -34.40 -19.74 -8.76
C GLN A 34 -34.89 -19.53 -7.33
N GLY A 35 -36.17 -19.78 -7.11
CA GLY A 35 -36.73 -19.96 -5.77
C GLY A 35 -37.45 -18.74 -5.19
N PRO A 36 -37.99 -18.86 -3.97
CA PRO A 36 -38.82 -17.83 -3.37
C PRO A 36 -38.02 -16.56 -3.04
N ALA A 37 -38.65 -15.40 -3.23
CA ALA A 37 -38.16 -14.10 -2.80
C ALA A 37 -38.89 -13.64 -1.53
N LEU A 38 -38.19 -12.85 -0.70
CA LEU A 38 -38.77 -12.27 0.53
C LEU A 38 -40.00 -11.39 0.26
N ALA A 39 -40.07 -10.78 -0.94
CA ALA A 39 -41.19 -9.95 -1.36
C ALA A 39 -42.43 -10.75 -1.87
N GLY A 40 -42.52 -12.04 -1.56
CA GLY A 40 -43.72 -12.86 -1.79
C GLY A 40 -43.92 -13.39 -3.22
N PHE A 41 -42.94 -13.21 -4.10
CA PHE A 41 -42.93 -13.78 -5.44
C PHE A 41 -41.82 -14.85 -5.57
N THR A 42 -41.87 -15.64 -6.64
CA THR A 42 -40.90 -16.71 -6.92
C THR A 42 -40.09 -16.36 -8.16
N TRP A 43 -38.77 -16.45 -8.05
CA TRP A 43 -37.86 -16.35 -9.18
C TRP A 43 -37.86 -17.65 -9.98
N LYS A 44 -38.01 -17.52 -11.30
CA LYS A 44 -37.79 -18.58 -12.28
C LYS A 44 -37.01 -18.02 -13.46
N ARG A 45 -35.78 -17.61 -13.18
CA ARG A 45 -34.91 -16.94 -14.15
C ARG A 45 -34.22 -17.96 -15.06
N ASP A 46 -33.72 -17.52 -16.19
CA ASP A 46 -32.90 -18.36 -17.05
C ASP A 46 -31.46 -17.88 -16.98
N LEU A 47 -30.53 -18.78 -16.63
CA LEU A 47 -29.13 -18.42 -16.42
C LEU A 47 -28.48 -17.93 -17.72
N ALA A 48 -28.78 -18.57 -18.84
CA ALA A 48 -28.24 -18.19 -20.13
C ALA A 48 -28.70 -16.78 -20.54
N THR A 49 -30.00 -16.52 -20.46
CA THR A 49 -30.61 -15.22 -20.77
C THR A 49 -30.04 -14.11 -19.89
N ASP A 50 -29.88 -14.34 -18.59
CA ASP A 50 -29.31 -13.33 -17.69
C ASP A 50 -27.84 -13.06 -18.01
N LEU A 51 -27.04 -14.09 -18.28
CA LEU A 51 -25.63 -13.92 -18.61
C LEU A 51 -25.42 -13.32 -20.01
N ASP A 52 -26.33 -13.54 -20.95
CA ASP A 52 -26.34 -12.84 -22.24
C ASP A 52 -26.60 -11.34 -22.05
N ALA A 53 -27.49 -10.96 -21.12
CA ALA A 53 -27.68 -9.57 -20.75
C ALA A 53 -26.46 -8.96 -20.05
N VAL A 54 -25.79 -9.71 -19.15
CA VAL A 54 -24.54 -9.28 -18.49
C VAL A 54 -23.41 -9.09 -19.51
N ARG A 55 -23.26 -10.01 -20.46
CA ARG A 55 -22.31 -9.89 -21.58
C ARG A 55 -22.66 -8.71 -22.48
N GLY A 56 -23.93 -8.54 -22.83
CA GLY A 56 -24.42 -7.44 -23.66
C GLY A 56 -24.23 -6.06 -23.02
N TRP A 57 -24.27 -6.00 -21.68
CA TRP A 57 -23.88 -4.81 -20.91
C TRP A 57 -22.37 -4.53 -20.98
N GLY A 58 -21.55 -5.47 -21.44
CA GLY A 58 -20.11 -5.29 -21.64
C GLY A 58 -19.27 -5.68 -20.42
N ALA A 59 -19.72 -6.69 -19.67
CA ALA A 59 -18.88 -7.28 -18.63
C ALA A 59 -17.72 -8.07 -19.25
N ALA A 60 -16.49 -7.75 -18.85
CA ALA A 60 -15.31 -8.56 -19.10
C ALA A 60 -15.09 -9.59 -17.98
N ALA A 61 -15.57 -9.32 -16.76
CA ALA A 61 -15.49 -10.23 -15.63
C ALA A 61 -16.80 -10.28 -14.82
N VAL A 62 -17.09 -11.44 -14.25
CA VAL A 62 -18.19 -11.71 -13.32
C VAL A 62 -17.62 -12.12 -11.97
N VAL A 63 -17.91 -11.33 -10.93
CA VAL A 63 -17.52 -11.58 -9.55
C VAL A 63 -18.69 -12.19 -8.80
N SER A 64 -18.53 -13.44 -8.37
CA SER A 64 -19.53 -14.18 -7.60
C SER A 64 -19.16 -14.19 -6.13
N LEU A 65 -19.99 -13.56 -5.30
CA LEU A 65 -19.78 -13.47 -3.85
C LEU A 65 -20.60 -14.48 -3.04
N ILE A 66 -21.36 -15.34 -3.72
CA ILE A 66 -22.15 -16.41 -3.10
C ILE A 66 -21.28 -17.63 -2.79
N GLU A 67 -21.59 -18.33 -1.72
CA GLU A 67 -20.94 -19.59 -1.36
C GLU A 67 -21.39 -20.73 -2.27
N LYS A 68 -20.61 -21.82 -2.33
CA LYS A 68 -20.93 -22.98 -3.17
C LYS A 68 -22.29 -23.60 -2.85
N HIS A 69 -22.65 -23.66 -1.57
CA HIS A 69 -23.95 -24.20 -1.15
C HIS A 69 -25.12 -23.31 -1.62
N GLU A 70 -24.92 -21.98 -1.67
CA GLU A 70 -25.91 -21.03 -2.19
C GLU A 70 -26.14 -21.23 -3.70
N MET A 71 -25.12 -21.60 -4.47
CA MET A 71 -25.28 -21.90 -5.91
C MET A 71 -26.28 -23.04 -6.15
N GLY A 72 -26.22 -24.09 -5.33
CA GLY A 72 -27.18 -25.19 -5.35
C GLY A 72 -28.60 -24.72 -4.99
N LEU A 73 -28.73 -23.93 -3.92
CA LEU A 73 -30.02 -23.37 -3.49
C LEU A 73 -30.65 -22.43 -4.52
N LEU A 74 -29.83 -21.72 -5.28
CA LEU A 74 -30.27 -20.77 -6.31
C LEU A 74 -30.44 -21.44 -7.68
N GLY A 75 -30.12 -22.73 -7.84
CA GLY A 75 -30.26 -23.47 -9.09
C GLY A 75 -29.24 -23.06 -10.17
N VAL A 76 -28.03 -22.65 -9.77
CA VAL A 76 -27.00 -22.07 -10.65
C VAL A 76 -25.65 -22.80 -10.50
N ALA A 77 -25.67 -24.12 -10.35
CA ALA A 77 -24.46 -24.93 -10.20
C ALA A 77 -23.48 -24.76 -11.38
N ASP A 78 -23.99 -24.53 -12.59
CA ASP A 78 -23.20 -24.35 -13.82
C ASP A 78 -22.78 -22.90 -14.09
N LEU A 79 -22.86 -22.01 -13.10
CA LEU A 79 -22.59 -20.56 -13.26
C LEU A 79 -21.21 -20.27 -13.86
N GLU A 80 -20.16 -20.91 -13.34
CA GLU A 80 -18.79 -20.77 -13.85
C GLU A 80 -18.71 -21.11 -15.35
N ALA A 81 -19.12 -22.31 -15.72
CA ALA A 81 -19.08 -22.79 -17.09
C ALA A 81 -19.88 -21.87 -18.02
N ALA A 82 -21.04 -21.39 -17.56
CA ALA A 82 -21.89 -20.50 -18.34
C ALA A 82 -21.30 -19.08 -18.53
N VAL A 83 -20.55 -18.57 -17.55
CA VAL A 83 -19.80 -17.29 -17.65
C VAL A 83 -18.63 -17.44 -18.62
N VAL A 84 -17.83 -18.50 -18.45
CA VAL A 84 -16.64 -18.76 -19.29
C VAL A 84 -17.02 -19.02 -20.75
N ALA A 85 -18.12 -19.76 -21.00
CA ALA A 85 -18.64 -20.01 -22.35
C ALA A 85 -19.02 -18.72 -23.11
N ARG A 86 -19.19 -17.60 -22.39
CA ARG A 86 -19.48 -16.27 -22.95
C ARG A 86 -18.25 -15.39 -23.12
N GLY A 87 -17.05 -15.90 -22.83
CA GLY A 87 -15.79 -15.17 -22.93
C GLY A 87 -15.59 -14.14 -21.82
N MET A 88 -16.32 -14.27 -20.71
CA MET A 88 -16.13 -13.44 -19.53
C MET A 88 -15.28 -14.19 -18.50
N GLU A 89 -14.42 -13.48 -17.79
CA GLU A 89 -13.65 -14.04 -16.68
C GLU A 89 -14.56 -14.30 -15.47
N TRP A 90 -14.42 -15.45 -14.80
CA TRP A 90 -15.18 -15.75 -13.58
C TRP A 90 -14.28 -15.68 -12.35
N LEU A 91 -14.66 -14.87 -11.37
CA LEU A 91 -13.95 -14.69 -10.12
C LEU A 91 -14.86 -15.09 -8.95
N HIS A 92 -14.57 -16.23 -8.32
CA HIS A 92 -15.31 -16.72 -7.16
C HIS A 92 -14.68 -16.25 -5.85
N LEU A 93 -15.34 -15.29 -5.19
CA LEU A 93 -14.87 -14.62 -3.98
C LEU A 93 -15.96 -14.70 -2.90
N PRO A 94 -16.24 -15.89 -2.34
CA PRO A 94 -17.37 -16.10 -1.44
C PRO A 94 -17.24 -15.23 -0.18
N ILE A 95 -18.34 -14.59 0.20
CA ILE A 95 -18.51 -13.91 1.48
C ILE A 95 -19.75 -14.52 2.12
N PRO A 96 -19.69 -14.96 3.39
CA PRO A 96 -20.87 -15.45 4.10
C PRO A 96 -22.02 -14.45 4.05
N ASP A 97 -23.26 -14.94 3.97
CA ASP A 97 -24.41 -14.04 3.80
C ASP A 97 -24.50 -13.03 4.95
N VAL A 98 -24.90 -11.80 4.61
CA VAL A 98 -24.99 -10.62 5.51
C VAL A 98 -23.71 -10.20 6.27
N THR A 99 -22.57 -10.83 6.05
CA THR A 99 -21.30 -10.43 6.68
C THR A 99 -20.50 -9.43 5.84
N ALA A 100 -19.45 -8.87 6.44
CA ALA A 100 -18.37 -8.22 5.73
C ALA A 100 -17.39 -9.26 5.14
N PRO A 101 -16.51 -8.87 4.20
CA PRO A 101 -15.38 -9.69 3.80
C PRO A 101 -14.54 -10.18 5.00
N GLY A 102 -14.15 -11.45 4.97
CA GLY A 102 -13.28 -12.08 5.97
C GLY A 102 -11.91 -12.48 5.40
N GLU A 103 -11.10 -13.17 6.18
CA GLU A 103 -9.72 -13.53 5.83
C GLU A 103 -9.59 -14.32 4.52
N ASP A 104 -10.44 -15.33 4.30
CA ASP A 104 -10.49 -16.11 3.05
C ASP A 104 -10.77 -15.23 1.82
N PHE A 105 -11.59 -14.19 1.98
CA PHE A 105 -11.83 -13.21 0.92
C PHE A 105 -10.59 -12.36 0.70
N GLU A 106 -9.96 -11.84 1.77
CA GLU A 106 -8.76 -11.00 1.66
C GLU A 106 -7.60 -11.73 0.97
N GLN A 107 -7.41 -13.01 1.28
CA GLN A 107 -6.37 -13.82 0.63
C GLN A 107 -6.59 -13.92 -0.88
N ARG A 108 -7.83 -14.12 -1.32
CA ARG A 108 -8.19 -14.17 -2.74
C ARG A 108 -8.19 -12.79 -3.40
N TRP A 109 -8.52 -11.75 -2.64
CA TRP A 109 -8.59 -10.37 -3.11
C TRP A 109 -7.22 -9.82 -3.51
N ARG A 110 -6.13 -10.29 -2.89
CA ARG A 110 -4.75 -9.94 -3.29
C ARG A 110 -4.52 -10.08 -4.80
N THR A 111 -4.99 -11.18 -5.39
CA THR A 111 -4.90 -11.43 -6.83
C THR A 111 -6.11 -10.87 -7.58
N ALA A 112 -7.33 -11.20 -7.14
CA ALA A 112 -8.55 -10.83 -7.86
C ALA A 112 -8.80 -9.31 -7.88
N GLY A 113 -8.53 -8.61 -6.78
CA GLY A 113 -8.63 -7.16 -6.70
C GLY A 113 -7.67 -6.46 -7.65
N ALA A 114 -6.42 -6.93 -7.74
CA ALA A 114 -5.43 -6.36 -8.66
C ALA A 114 -5.85 -6.53 -10.12
N ARG A 115 -6.43 -7.68 -10.45
CA ARG A 115 -7.03 -7.97 -11.74
C ARG A 115 -8.22 -7.05 -12.04
N LEU A 116 -9.16 -6.91 -11.10
CA LEU A 116 -10.36 -6.07 -11.26
C LEU A 116 -10.03 -4.59 -11.42
N ARG A 117 -9.09 -4.06 -10.64
CA ARG A 117 -8.60 -2.68 -10.79
C ARG A 117 -7.97 -2.47 -12.17
N GLY A 118 -7.16 -3.41 -12.65
CA GLY A 118 -6.59 -3.37 -13.99
C GLY A 118 -7.63 -3.38 -15.10
N LEU A 119 -8.67 -4.21 -15.00
CA LEU A 119 -9.79 -4.23 -15.96
C LEU A 119 -10.49 -2.86 -16.02
N LEU A 120 -10.79 -2.26 -14.87
CA LEU A 120 -11.46 -0.96 -14.77
C LEU A 120 -10.61 0.18 -15.34
N ILE A 121 -9.31 0.23 -15.04
CA ILE A 121 -8.38 1.23 -15.59
C ILE A 121 -8.33 1.14 -17.12
N ASN A 122 -8.41 -0.07 -17.68
CA ASN A 122 -8.42 -0.32 -19.12
C ASN A 122 -9.82 -0.20 -19.76
N GLY A 123 -10.81 0.36 -19.07
CA GLY A 123 -12.12 0.68 -19.65
C GLY A 123 -13.13 -0.47 -19.68
N ASN A 124 -12.82 -1.61 -19.05
CA ASN A 124 -13.71 -2.77 -19.07
C ASN A 124 -14.85 -2.66 -18.04
N GLY A 125 -15.95 -3.34 -18.32
CA GLY A 125 -17.03 -3.54 -17.35
C GLY A 125 -16.74 -4.73 -16.43
N ILE A 126 -17.04 -4.60 -15.14
CA ILE A 126 -17.07 -5.74 -14.21
C ILE A 126 -18.48 -5.88 -13.64
N PHE A 127 -18.99 -7.10 -13.56
CA PHE A 127 -20.30 -7.40 -13.00
C PHE A 127 -20.14 -8.12 -11.65
N ILE A 128 -20.64 -7.53 -10.58
CA ILE A 128 -20.53 -8.06 -9.22
C ILE A 128 -21.91 -8.48 -8.73
N HIS A 129 -22.02 -9.71 -8.23
CA HIS A 129 -23.26 -10.19 -7.64
C HIS A 129 -23.07 -10.95 -6.33
N CYS A 130 -24.14 -10.96 -5.54
CA CYS A 130 -24.34 -11.89 -4.44
C CYS A 130 -25.73 -12.51 -4.58
N ARG A 131 -26.36 -12.97 -3.48
CA ARG A 131 -27.73 -13.49 -3.55
C ARG A 131 -28.76 -12.44 -3.96
N GLY A 132 -28.66 -11.22 -3.41
CA GLY A 132 -29.60 -10.11 -3.65
C GLY A 132 -29.00 -8.91 -4.40
N GLY A 133 -27.68 -8.85 -4.54
CA GLY A 133 -26.98 -7.70 -5.12
C GLY A 133 -27.09 -6.44 -4.27
N LEU A 134 -27.07 -6.58 -2.94
CA LEU A 134 -27.24 -5.47 -1.99
C LEU A 134 -26.02 -5.33 -1.07
N GLY A 135 -25.90 -6.12 -0.01
CA GLY A 135 -24.81 -6.04 0.98
C GLY A 135 -23.46 -6.38 0.38
N ARG A 136 -23.15 -7.68 0.26
CA ARG A 136 -21.86 -8.19 -0.24
C ARG A 136 -21.40 -7.52 -1.54
N ALA A 137 -22.28 -7.47 -2.54
CA ALA A 137 -21.96 -6.89 -3.85
C ALA A 137 -21.73 -5.37 -3.79
N GLY A 138 -22.51 -4.65 -2.99
CA GLY A 138 -22.31 -3.23 -2.75
C GLY A 138 -21.00 -2.94 -2.02
N THR A 139 -20.64 -3.75 -1.02
CA THR A 139 -19.37 -3.62 -0.29
C THR A 139 -18.17 -3.77 -1.21
N VAL A 140 -18.14 -4.81 -2.05
CA VAL A 140 -17.01 -5.03 -2.98
C VAL A 140 -16.94 -3.92 -4.05
N ALA A 141 -18.08 -3.44 -4.53
CA ALA A 141 -18.11 -2.31 -5.46
C ALA A 141 -17.57 -1.01 -4.82
N ALA A 142 -17.99 -0.69 -3.59
CA ALA A 142 -17.47 0.46 -2.85
C ALA A 142 -15.97 0.34 -2.58
N ARG A 143 -15.50 -0.86 -2.22
CA ARG A 143 -14.07 -1.12 -1.98
C ARG A 143 -13.22 -0.77 -3.19
N LEU A 144 -13.64 -1.16 -4.40
CA LEU A 144 -12.92 -0.81 -5.63
C LEU A 144 -12.84 0.71 -5.85
N LEU A 145 -13.88 1.47 -5.51
CA LEU A 145 -13.84 2.94 -5.59
C LEU A 145 -12.81 3.54 -4.61
N VAL A 146 -12.74 3.00 -3.39
CA VAL A 146 -11.77 3.42 -2.37
C VAL A 146 -10.33 3.10 -2.80
N GLU A 147 -10.09 1.87 -3.23
CA GLU A 147 -8.75 1.42 -3.66
C GLU A 147 -8.25 2.20 -4.89
N LEU A 148 -9.14 2.48 -5.86
CA LEU A 148 -8.82 3.29 -7.04
C LEU A 148 -8.65 4.79 -6.73
N GLY A 149 -8.89 5.24 -5.50
CA GLY A 149 -8.78 6.65 -5.12
C GLY A 149 -9.88 7.55 -5.69
N LEU A 150 -11.03 6.97 -6.05
CA LEU A 150 -12.14 7.69 -6.66
C LEU A 150 -13.11 8.28 -5.61
N ALA A 151 -13.08 7.75 -4.39
CA ALA A 151 -13.91 8.21 -3.28
C ALA A 151 -13.32 7.72 -1.96
N ASP A 152 -13.47 8.52 -0.89
CA ASP A 152 -13.36 8.03 0.49
C ASP A 152 -14.46 6.99 0.79
N ALA A 153 -14.38 6.27 1.92
CA ALA A 153 -15.33 5.20 2.21
C ALA A 153 -16.78 5.71 2.31
N SER A 154 -17.00 6.89 2.87
CA SER A 154 -18.33 7.47 3.05
C SER A 154 -18.96 7.85 1.70
N SER A 155 -18.18 8.50 0.85
CA SER A 155 -18.52 8.88 -0.52
C SER A 155 -18.76 7.64 -1.39
N ALA A 156 -17.93 6.59 -1.26
CA ALA A 156 -18.10 5.33 -1.97
C ALA A 156 -19.42 4.63 -1.59
N ILE A 157 -19.73 4.57 -0.29
CA ILE A 157 -21.01 4.03 0.21
C ILE A 157 -22.19 4.82 -0.38
N ALA A 158 -22.10 6.16 -0.37
CA ALA A 158 -23.15 7.03 -0.92
C ALA A 158 -23.34 6.82 -2.43
N HIS A 159 -22.26 6.66 -3.19
CA HIS A 159 -22.30 6.38 -4.63
C HIS A 159 -22.99 5.04 -4.92
N VAL A 160 -22.61 3.98 -4.21
CA VAL A 160 -23.24 2.66 -4.35
C VAL A 160 -24.74 2.72 -4.01
N ARG A 161 -25.11 3.35 -2.88
CA ARG A 161 -26.52 3.46 -2.45
C ARG A 161 -27.37 4.29 -3.41
N ARG A 162 -26.79 5.24 -4.14
CA ARG A 162 -27.50 6.05 -5.15
C ARG A 162 -28.00 5.20 -6.32
N VAL A 163 -27.17 4.26 -6.81
CA VAL A 163 -27.56 3.38 -7.92
C VAL A 163 -28.27 2.11 -7.44
N ARG A 164 -28.00 1.69 -6.19
CA ARG A 164 -28.58 0.50 -5.57
C ARG A 164 -29.07 0.82 -4.15
N PRO A 165 -30.29 1.39 -4.00
CA PRO A 165 -30.83 1.74 -2.69
C PRO A 165 -30.85 0.56 -1.73
N GLY A 166 -30.40 0.79 -0.48
CA GLY A 166 -30.30 -0.24 0.55
C GLY A 166 -29.06 -1.15 0.44
N ALA A 167 -28.17 -0.94 -0.53
CA ALA A 167 -26.89 -1.66 -0.59
C ALA A 167 -25.97 -1.28 0.59
N ILE A 168 -25.04 -2.20 0.91
CA ILE A 168 -24.17 -2.13 2.10
C ILE A 168 -25.06 -2.11 3.35
N GLU A 169 -25.53 -3.29 3.71
CA GLU A 169 -26.68 -3.52 4.58
C GLU A 169 -26.33 -3.48 6.07
N THR A 170 -25.06 -3.73 6.43
CA THR A 170 -24.64 -3.88 7.82
C THR A 170 -23.53 -2.91 8.21
N LYS A 171 -23.49 -2.58 9.51
CA LYS A 171 -22.44 -1.75 10.09
C LYS A 171 -21.04 -2.34 9.86
N ALA A 172 -20.90 -3.65 10.00
CA ALA A 172 -19.65 -4.36 9.72
C ALA A 172 -19.14 -4.16 8.28
N GLN A 173 -20.04 -4.07 7.29
CA GLN A 173 -19.66 -3.79 5.91
C GLN A 173 -19.19 -2.34 5.71
N GLU A 174 -19.81 -1.37 6.39
CA GLU A 174 -19.34 0.01 6.38
C GLU A 174 -17.97 0.14 7.07
N ASP A 175 -17.79 -0.53 8.21
CA ASP A 175 -16.55 -0.50 8.99
C ASP A 175 -15.39 -1.15 8.23
N HIS A 176 -15.66 -2.22 7.48
CA HIS A 176 -14.68 -2.81 6.56
C HIS A 176 -14.17 -1.79 5.54
N LEU A 177 -15.05 -1.00 4.92
CA LEU A 177 -14.64 0.03 3.95
C LEU A 177 -13.80 1.14 4.60
N ARG A 178 -14.16 1.56 5.82
CA ARG A 178 -13.38 2.53 6.60
C ARG A 178 -12.03 1.98 7.03
N GLU A 179 -11.91 0.67 7.23
CA GLU A 179 -10.62 0.02 7.49
C GLU A 179 -9.72 0.08 6.26
N ILE A 180 -10.24 -0.24 5.08
CA ILE A 180 -9.47 -0.12 3.82
C ILE A 180 -8.98 1.31 3.59
N GLU A 181 -9.83 2.30 3.87
CA GLU A 181 -9.45 3.72 3.82
C GLU A 181 -8.32 4.05 4.82
N ARG A 182 -8.42 3.58 6.07
CA ARG A 182 -7.38 3.78 7.10
C ARG A 182 -6.06 3.11 6.74
N ILE A 183 -6.10 1.89 6.19
CA ILE A 183 -4.90 1.19 5.68
C ILE A 183 -4.23 2.03 4.58
N TYR A 184 -5.02 2.63 3.68
CA TYR A 184 -4.47 3.52 2.66
C TYR A 184 -3.87 4.80 3.26
N ASP A 185 -4.58 5.45 4.20
CA ASP A 185 -4.09 6.67 4.85
C ASP A 185 -2.74 6.42 5.56
N ARG A 186 -2.57 5.25 6.19
CA ARG A 186 -1.30 4.81 6.80
C ARG A 186 -0.25 4.42 5.77
N SER A 187 -0.64 3.79 4.66
CA SER A 187 0.28 3.48 3.56
C SER A 187 0.86 4.74 2.93
N TYR A 188 -0.01 5.72 2.61
CA TYR A 188 0.41 7.02 2.12
C TYR A 188 1.21 7.77 3.17
N GLY A 189 0.75 7.75 4.43
CA GLY A 189 1.43 8.33 5.58
C GLY A 189 2.87 7.83 5.72
N CYS A 190 3.10 6.53 5.59
CA CYS A 190 4.43 5.92 5.64
C CYS A 190 5.38 6.47 4.56
N LEU A 191 4.93 6.55 3.29
CA LEU A 191 5.79 7.04 2.20
C LEU A 191 5.94 8.56 2.17
N VAL A 192 4.86 9.31 2.39
CA VAL A 192 4.94 10.78 2.43
C VAL A 192 5.61 11.26 3.70
N GLY A 193 5.47 10.51 4.80
CA GLY A 193 6.13 10.79 6.07
C GLY A 193 7.64 10.67 5.97
N LEU A 194 8.15 9.68 5.22
CA LEU A 194 9.56 9.60 4.81
C LEU A 194 10.01 10.91 4.17
N ALA A 195 9.32 11.35 3.11
CA ALA A 195 9.69 12.53 2.35
C ALA A 195 9.57 13.84 3.14
N VAL A 196 8.59 13.91 4.04
CA VAL A 196 8.46 15.04 4.98
C VAL A 196 9.60 15.03 6.00
N GLY A 197 9.95 13.87 6.55
CA GLY A 197 11.04 13.71 7.50
C GLY A 197 12.38 14.14 6.90
N ASP A 198 12.69 13.62 5.72
CA ASP A 198 13.82 14.00 4.88
C ASP A 198 13.89 15.53 4.66
N ALA A 199 12.85 16.12 4.07
CA ALA A 199 12.81 17.56 3.76
C ALA A 199 12.86 18.48 4.99
N VAL A 200 12.42 18.00 6.16
CA VAL A 200 12.57 18.72 7.44
C VAL A 200 14.00 18.58 7.97
N GLY A 201 14.51 17.34 8.01
CA GLY A 201 15.78 16.99 8.63
C GLY A 201 17.01 17.53 7.90
N THR A 202 16.99 17.62 6.56
CA THR A 202 18.13 18.13 5.77
C THR A 202 18.56 19.55 6.17
N THR A 203 17.65 20.32 6.77
CA THR A 203 17.93 21.64 7.36
C THR A 203 19.09 21.60 8.36
N LEU A 204 19.21 20.52 9.14
CA LEU A 204 20.15 20.34 10.25
C LEU A 204 21.23 19.28 10.00
N GLU A 205 21.29 18.78 8.77
CA GLU A 205 22.26 17.79 8.35
C GLU A 205 23.71 18.28 8.58
N PHE A 206 24.55 17.39 9.09
CA PHE A 206 25.94 17.62 9.51
C PHE A 206 26.12 18.65 10.63
N LYS A 207 25.04 19.14 11.26
CA LYS A 207 25.15 20.01 12.42
C LYS A 207 25.32 19.19 13.69
N PRO A 208 26.37 19.46 14.51
CA PRO A 208 26.46 18.88 15.84
C PRO A 208 25.19 19.19 16.64
N ARG A 209 24.69 18.19 17.37
CA ARG A 209 23.49 18.33 18.20
C ARG A 209 23.52 19.60 19.06
N ASP A 210 22.40 20.32 19.06
CA ASP A 210 22.18 21.56 19.84
C ASP A 210 23.14 22.73 19.53
N SER A 211 23.92 22.66 18.44
CA SER A 211 24.72 23.79 17.97
C SER A 211 23.91 24.87 17.21
N TYR A 212 22.59 24.69 17.16
CA TYR A 212 21.64 25.46 16.35
C TYR A 212 20.37 25.79 17.14
N ALA A 213 19.59 26.76 16.65
CA ALA A 213 18.23 26.95 17.12
C ALA A 213 17.35 25.78 16.62
N HIS A 214 16.58 25.18 17.52
CA HIS A 214 15.72 24.05 17.16
C HIS A 214 14.72 24.45 16.07
N ILE A 215 14.62 23.62 15.03
CA ILE A 215 13.65 23.82 13.96
C ILE A 215 12.27 23.39 14.44
N THR A 216 11.25 24.11 13.99
CA THR A 216 9.83 23.86 14.34
C THR A 216 8.92 23.78 13.11
N ASP A 217 9.50 23.95 11.92
CA ASP A 217 8.82 23.94 10.64
C ASP A 217 9.77 23.46 9.53
N MET A 218 9.20 23.14 8.37
CA MET A 218 9.91 22.83 7.13
C MET A 218 10.36 24.14 6.48
N VAL A 219 11.66 24.44 6.61
CA VAL A 219 12.25 25.73 6.23
C VAL A 219 13.28 25.64 5.09
N GLY A 220 13.69 24.43 4.70
CA GLY A 220 14.74 24.23 3.69
C GLY A 220 16.11 24.65 4.21
N GLY A 221 16.99 25.08 3.31
CA GLY A 221 18.38 25.42 3.62
C GLY A 221 19.25 24.17 3.65
N GLY A 222 19.85 23.88 4.81
CA GLY A 222 20.78 22.75 4.94
C GLY A 222 22.09 22.95 4.17
N PRO A 223 22.93 21.91 4.08
CA PRO A 223 24.21 21.97 3.37
C PRO A 223 24.06 22.21 1.86
N PHE A 224 22.89 21.90 1.29
CA PHE A 224 22.62 22.00 -0.15
C PHE A 224 21.85 23.27 -0.55
N GLY A 225 21.43 24.10 0.41
CA GLY A 225 20.69 25.34 0.13
C GLY A 225 19.33 25.10 -0.52
N LEU A 226 18.61 24.08 -0.07
CA LEU A 226 17.35 23.62 -0.66
C LEU A 226 16.19 24.57 -0.37
N ASP A 227 15.21 24.62 -1.27
CA ASP A 227 13.92 25.24 -1.00
C ASP A 227 13.12 24.40 0.00
N ALA A 228 12.28 25.05 0.82
CA ALA A 228 11.43 24.35 1.77
C ALA A 228 10.53 23.31 1.06
N GLY A 229 10.58 22.06 1.53
CA GLY A 229 9.82 20.93 0.96
C GLY A 229 10.57 20.13 -0.10
N THR A 230 11.81 20.51 -0.40
CA THR A 230 12.72 19.69 -1.21
C THR A 230 13.43 18.68 -0.32
N TRP A 231 13.48 17.44 -0.78
CA TRP A 231 14.02 16.25 -0.11
C TRP A 231 15.28 15.73 -0.84
N THR A 232 16.04 14.83 -0.21
CA THR A 232 17.39 14.40 -0.60
C THR A 232 17.41 13.01 -1.26
N ASP A 233 18.50 12.26 -1.11
CA ASP A 233 18.67 10.93 -1.65
C ASP A 233 17.74 9.89 -0.99
N ASP A 234 17.36 10.05 0.28
CA ASP A 234 16.42 9.18 0.99
C ASP A 234 15.15 8.96 0.18
N THR A 235 14.47 10.06 -0.14
CA THR A 235 13.23 10.03 -0.89
C THR A 235 13.48 9.66 -2.36
N SER A 236 14.58 10.12 -2.96
CA SER A 236 14.94 9.75 -4.34
C SER A 236 15.04 8.22 -4.49
N MET A 237 15.76 7.58 -3.58
CA MET A 237 15.94 6.13 -3.57
C MET A 237 14.67 5.39 -3.15
N ALA A 238 13.83 5.94 -2.27
CA ALA A 238 12.53 5.36 -1.95
C ALA A 238 11.59 5.33 -3.16
N LEU A 239 11.52 6.42 -3.93
CA LEU A 239 10.71 6.49 -5.15
C LEU A 239 11.22 5.50 -6.21
N ALA A 240 12.54 5.45 -6.42
CA ALA A 240 13.17 4.50 -7.32
C ALA A 240 12.90 3.04 -6.90
N LEU A 241 12.94 2.73 -5.60
CA LEU A 241 12.63 1.40 -5.07
C LEU A 241 11.15 1.03 -5.27
N GLY A 242 10.23 1.96 -5.04
CA GLY A 242 8.80 1.73 -5.27
C GLY A 242 8.51 1.41 -6.73
N GLU A 243 9.06 2.17 -7.67
CA GLU A 243 8.93 1.88 -9.10
C GLU A 243 9.59 0.54 -9.49
N ALA A 244 10.68 0.16 -8.84
CA ALA A 244 11.31 -1.15 -9.05
C ALA A 244 10.42 -2.30 -8.56
N LEU A 245 9.73 -2.15 -7.43
CA LEU A 245 8.78 -3.14 -6.92
C LEU A 245 7.59 -3.31 -7.87
N LEU A 246 7.01 -2.21 -8.36
CA LEU A 246 5.92 -2.25 -9.33
C LEU A 246 6.35 -2.91 -10.65
N ALA A 247 7.54 -2.57 -11.15
CA ALA A 247 8.11 -3.19 -12.35
C ALA A 247 8.41 -4.68 -12.16
N SER A 248 8.84 -5.09 -10.97
CA SER A 248 9.04 -6.50 -10.63
C SER A 248 7.71 -7.26 -10.59
N ALA A 249 6.69 -6.68 -9.94
CA ALA A 249 5.36 -7.28 -9.84
C ALA A 249 4.71 -7.46 -11.21
N ALA A 250 4.89 -6.49 -12.13
CA ALA A 250 4.43 -6.60 -13.52
C ALA A 250 5.06 -7.78 -14.28
N LYS A 251 6.24 -8.26 -13.85
CA LYS A 251 6.93 -9.45 -14.37
C LYS A 251 6.57 -10.74 -13.62
N GLY A 252 5.65 -10.67 -12.66
CA GLY A 252 5.30 -11.81 -11.80
C GLY A 252 6.36 -12.12 -10.73
N SER A 253 7.27 -11.18 -10.44
CA SER A 253 8.30 -11.34 -9.41
C SER A 253 8.02 -10.46 -8.20
N ALA A 254 8.34 -10.97 -7.01
CA ALA A 254 8.25 -10.20 -5.78
C ALA A 254 9.22 -9.00 -5.78
N PHE A 255 10.44 -9.21 -6.27
CA PHE A 255 11.46 -8.17 -6.36
C PHE A 255 12.63 -8.62 -7.24
N GLU A 256 12.95 -7.81 -8.23
CA GLU A 256 14.12 -7.94 -9.10
C GLU A 256 15.16 -6.88 -8.72
N PRO A 257 16.26 -7.24 -8.03
CA PRO A 257 17.29 -6.28 -7.60
C PRO A 257 17.85 -5.42 -8.75
N GLY A 258 17.92 -5.97 -9.96
CA GLY A 258 18.35 -5.21 -11.14
C GLY A 258 17.40 -4.07 -11.53
N GLU A 259 16.10 -4.16 -11.23
CA GLU A 259 15.16 -3.05 -11.45
C GLU A 259 15.46 -1.86 -10.54
N ALA A 260 15.84 -2.14 -9.28
CA ALA A 260 16.22 -1.13 -8.31
C ALA A 260 17.56 -0.49 -8.70
N GLN A 261 18.58 -1.31 -8.95
CA GLN A 261 19.91 -0.84 -9.35
C GLN A 261 19.89 0.06 -10.60
N ARG A 262 19.16 -0.34 -11.65
CA ARG A 262 19.03 0.51 -12.86
C ARG A 262 18.41 1.87 -12.55
N ARG A 263 17.41 1.94 -11.68
CA ARG A 263 16.77 3.20 -11.29
C ARG A 263 17.64 4.04 -10.36
N PHE A 264 18.39 3.41 -9.47
CA PHE A 264 19.39 4.10 -8.64
C PHE A 264 20.51 4.68 -9.49
N VAL A 265 20.99 3.94 -10.51
CA VAL A 265 21.95 4.47 -11.50
C VAL A 265 21.34 5.60 -12.31
N ASP A 266 20.09 5.50 -12.76
CA ASP A 266 19.42 6.57 -13.51
C ASP A 266 19.25 7.84 -12.66
N TRP A 267 18.90 7.68 -11.38
CA TRP A 267 18.93 8.79 -10.42
C TRP A 267 20.34 9.38 -10.30
N TRP A 268 21.34 8.54 -10.03
CA TRP A 268 22.72 8.97 -9.83
C TRP A 268 23.32 9.69 -11.05
N ARG A 269 23.10 9.17 -12.26
CA ARG A 269 23.69 9.68 -13.50
C ARG A 269 22.90 10.82 -14.13
N ASN A 270 21.57 10.74 -14.08
CA ASN A 270 20.68 11.59 -14.87
C ASN A 270 19.73 12.44 -14.02
N GLY A 271 19.79 12.34 -12.68
CA GLY A 271 18.86 13.06 -11.80
C GLY A 271 17.43 12.55 -11.88
N ALA A 272 17.20 11.35 -12.41
CA ALA A 272 15.89 10.71 -12.33
C ALA A 272 15.46 10.61 -10.87
N PHE A 273 14.16 10.70 -10.57
CA PHE A 273 13.66 10.68 -9.19
C PHE A 273 14.12 11.84 -8.29
N SER A 274 14.75 12.90 -8.81
CA SER A 274 15.12 14.08 -8.03
C SER A 274 14.29 15.32 -8.41
N PRO A 275 13.73 16.07 -7.45
CA PRO A 275 12.96 17.27 -7.71
C PRO A 275 13.86 18.43 -8.20
N THR A 276 15.16 18.37 -7.97
CA THR A 276 16.14 19.37 -8.44
C THR A 276 16.67 19.04 -9.85
N GLY A 277 16.30 17.90 -10.42
CA GLY A 277 16.75 17.43 -11.73
C GLY A 277 18.21 16.95 -11.76
N SER A 278 18.85 16.77 -10.61
CA SER A 278 20.21 16.25 -10.48
C SER A 278 20.35 15.36 -9.24
N CYS A 279 21.31 14.44 -9.26
CA CYS A 279 21.71 13.69 -8.07
C CYS A 279 22.58 14.59 -7.17
N PHE A 280 22.19 14.68 -5.91
CA PHE A 280 23.00 15.24 -4.83
C PHE A 280 22.88 14.30 -3.63
N ASP A 281 23.74 14.53 -2.64
CA ASP A 281 23.74 13.82 -1.35
C ASP A 281 23.96 12.29 -1.39
N ILE A 282 24.41 11.74 -2.52
CA ILE A 282 24.64 10.30 -2.61
C ILE A 282 25.73 9.82 -1.63
N GLY A 283 25.33 8.96 -0.68
CA GLY A 283 26.25 8.32 0.25
C GLY A 283 27.38 7.52 -0.43
N ILE A 284 28.56 7.49 0.20
CA ILE A 284 29.77 6.85 -0.37
C ILE A 284 29.54 5.36 -0.67
N ALA A 285 28.94 4.62 0.27
CA ALA A 285 28.67 3.19 0.12
C ALA A 285 27.68 2.91 -1.03
N THR A 286 26.61 3.71 -1.13
CA THR A 286 25.67 3.68 -2.25
C THR A 286 26.39 3.91 -3.57
N ARG A 287 27.14 5.01 -3.71
CA ARG A 287 27.89 5.33 -4.93
C ARG A 287 28.83 4.20 -5.35
N GLN A 288 29.57 3.62 -4.40
CA GLN A 288 30.47 2.50 -4.68
C GLN A 288 29.72 1.25 -5.16
N ALA A 289 28.56 0.95 -4.57
CA ALA A 289 27.72 -0.17 -5.01
C ALA A 289 27.16 0.05 -6.42
N LEU A 290 26.71 1.27 -6.74
CA LEU A 290 26.24 1.60 -8.08
C LEU A 290 27.36 1.50 -9.12
N SER A 291 28.57 2.00 -8.81
CA SER A 291 29.76 1.79 -9.67
C SER A 291 30.04 0.31 -9.91
N ARG A 292 30.04 -0.51 -8.84
CA ARG A 292 30.25 -1.96 -8.96
C ARG A 292 29.19 -2.62 -9.84
N PHE A 293 27.93 -2.21 -9.72
CA PHE A 293 26.86 -2.70 -10.58
C PHE A 293 27.07 -2.32 -12.04
N GLU A 294 27.45 -1.08 -12.36
CA GLU A 294 27.77 -0.67 -13.74
C GLU A 294 28.96 -1.44 -14.33
N GLU A 295 29.96 -1.74 -13.50
CA GLU A 295 31.17 -2.47 -13.92
C GLU A 295 30.93 -3.98 -14.13
N THR A 296 30.14 -4.61 -13.26
CA THR A 296 30.01 -6.07 -13.19
C THR A 296 28.68 -6.60 -13.72
N GLY A 297 27.64 -5.77 -13.71
CA GLY A 297 26.25 -6.18 -13.95
C GLY A 297 25.60 -6.94 -12.79
N ASP A 298 26.30 -7.20 -11.68
CA ASP A 298 25.73 -7.88 -10.52
C ASP A 298 24.88 -6.90 -9.68
N PRO A 299 23.54 -7.10 -9.61
CA PRO A 299 22.70 -6.16 -8.90
C PRO A 299 22.81 -6.25 -7.37
N ILE A 300 23.49 -7.27 -6.84
CA ILE A 300 23.78 -7.44 -5.42
C ILE A 300 25.17 -6.88 -5.14
N ALA A 301 25.27 -5.56 -5.17
CA ALA A 301 26.56 -4.85 -5.14
C ALA A 301 26.90 -4.24 -3.77
N GLY A 302 26.11 -4.48 -2.73
CA GLY A 302 26.34 -3.92 -1.40
C GLY A 302 27.57 -4.49 -0.70
N SER A 303 28.24 -3.67 0.10
CA SER A 303 29.38 -4.11 0.91
C SER A 303 28.90 -4.94 2.11
N THR A 304 29.57 -6.06 2.39
CA THR A 304 29.34 -6.91 3.57
C THR A 304 30.21 -6.50 4.77
N ASP A 305 31.10 -5.51 4.62
CA ASP A 305 31.96 -5.03 5.69
C ASP A 305 31.13 -4.37 6.81
N PRO A 306 31.22 -4.82 8.07
CA PRO A 306 30.54 -4.17 9.20
C PRO A 306 30.83 -2.67 9.34
N TYR A 307 32.01 -2.19 8.93
CA TYR A 307 32.35 -0.76 8.95
C TYR A 307 31.66 0.05 7.85
N SER A 308 30.94 -0.61 6.95
CA SER A 308 30.12 0.02 5.91
C SER A 308 28.62 -0.08 6.18
N ALA A 309 28.23 -0.34 7.43
CA ALA A 309 26.85 -0.51 7.87
C ALA A 309 26.05 0.80 7.95
N GLY A 310 26.01 1.53 6.84
CA GLY A 310 25.25 2.78 6.68
C GLY A 310 23.73 2.58 6.72
N ASN A 311 23.01 3.64 7.08
CA ASN A 311 21.54 3.70 7.11
C ASN A 311 20.87 3.79 5.72
N GLY A 312 21.65 3.93 4.64
CA GLY A 312 21.12 4.25 3.30
C GLY A 312 20.17 3.21 2.66
N SER A 313 20.11 1.98 3.17
CA SER A 313 19.08 1.01 2.75
C SER A 313 17.82 1.02 3.63
N LEU A 314 17.91 1.53 4.86
CA LEU A 314 16.79 1.66 5.80
C LEU A 314 15.97 2.92 5.51
N MET A 315 16.63 4.02 5.13
CA MET A 315 16.00 5.30 4.81
C MET A 315 14.94 5.19 3.70
N ARG A 316 15.10 4.24 2.78
CA ARG A 316 14.25 4.05 1.61
C ARG A 316 13.22 2.92 1.73
N LEU A 317 12.94 2.42 2.94
CA LEU A 317 12.28 1.12 3.13
C LEU A 317 10.74 1.14 2.97
N ALA A 318 10.07 2.27 3.20
CA ALA A 318 8.61 2.40 3.15
C ALA A 318 7.92 1.69 1.97
N PRO A 319 8.40 1.77 0.71
CA PRO A 319 7.80 1.06 -0.41
C PRO A 319 7.67 -0.46 -0.21
N VAL A 320 8.64 -1.10 0.46
CA VAL A 320 8.61 -2.54 0.74
C VAL A 320 7.49 -2.87 1.72
N ALA A 321 7.33 -2.07 2.77
CA ALA A 321 6.29 -2.28 3.78
C ALA A 321 4.88 -2.08 3.18
N ILE A 322 4.70 -1.05 2.36
CA ILE A 322 3.43 -0.74 1.70
C ILE A 322 3.04 -1.84 0.71
N TRP A 323 3.95 -2.23 -0.18
CA TRP A 323 3.73 -3.37 -1.07
C TRP A 323 3.47 -4.68 -0.27
N GLY A 324 4.14 -4.81 0.87
CA GLY A 324 4.08 -5.94 1.76
C GLY A 324 2.72 -6.19 2.42
N ILE A 325 1.79 -5.23 2.45
CA ILE A 325 0.45 -5.43 3.04
C ILE A 325 -0.34 -6.53 2.31
N GLN A 326 -0.03 -6.75 1.03
CA GLN A 326 -0.65 -7.80 0.20
C GLN A 326 0.16 -9.11 0.21
N GLN A 327 1.25 -9.19 0.97
CA GLN A 327 2.21 -10.29 0.92
C GLN A 327 2.26 -11.07 2.23
N ASP A 328 2.76 -12.29 2.13
CA ASP A 328 3.18 -13.08 3.28
C ASP A 328 4.38 -12.41 3.98
N PRO A 329 4.40 -12.31 5.32
CA PRO A 329 5.51 -11.69 6.06
C PRO A 329 6.90 -12.22 5.68
N ALA A 330 7.06 -13.52 5.38
CA ALA A 330 8.34 -14.10 4.99
C ALA A 330 8.81 -13.62 3.59
N VAL A 331 7.86 -13.25 2.72
CA VAL A 331 8.19 -12.61 1.45
C VAL A 331 8.66 -11.18 1.68
N VAL A 332 8.03 -10.47 2.61
CA VAL A 332 8.38 -9.08 2.96
C VAL A 332 9.80 -9.00 3.52
N THR A 333 10.18 -9.86 4.48
CA THR A 333 11.54 -9.89 5.03
C THR A 333 12.57 -10.21 3.95
N ARG A 334 12.30 -11.21 3.10
CA ARG A 334 13.20 -11.54 1.98
C ARG A 334 13.40 -10.37 1.02
N VAL A 335 12.34 -9.62 0.70
CA VAL A 335 12.45 -8.43 -0.17
C VAL A 335 13.20 -7.29 0.54
N ALA A 336 12.93 -7.07 1.83
CA ALA A 336 13.65 -6.08 2.64
C ALA A 336 15.16 -6.38 2.72
N ARG A 337 15.54 -7.65 2.89
CA ARG A 337 16.95 -8.09 2.83
C ARG A 337 17.54 -7.82 1.45
N ARG A 338 16.88 -8.29 0.39
CA ARG A 338 17.40 -8.19 -0.98
C ARG A 338 17.53 -6.75 -1.47
N GLN A 339 16.61 -5.84 -1.12
CA GLN A 339 16.75 -4.44 -1.49
C GLN A 339 17.93 -3.80 -0.76
N SER A 340 18.19 -4.19 0.49
CA SER A 340 19.32 -3.69 1.26
C SER A 340 20.62 -4.10 0.58
N MET A 341 20.78 -5.40 0.27
CA MET A 341 21.96 -5.97 -0.38
C MET A 341 22.34 -5.34 -1.73
N THR A 342 21.44 -4.59 -2.38
CA THR A 342 21.82 -3.83 -3.58
C THR A 342 22.91 -2.80 -3.29
N THR A 343 22.89 -2.17 -2.12
CA THR A 343 23.87 -1.11 -1.76
C THR A 343 24.55 -1.33 -0.41
N HIS A 344 23.89 -2.01 0.52
CA HIS A 344 24.37 -2.30 1.88
C HIS A 344 24.10 -3.76 2.23
N ALA A 345 25.15 -4.58 2.34
CA ALA A 345 25.03 -6.02 2.61
C ALA A 345 25.63 -6.43 3.97
N ALA A 346 26.00 -5.47 4.82
CA ALA A 346 26.44 -5.73 6.19
C ALA A 346 25.24 -6.22 7.03
N ASP A 347 25.47 -7.20 7.92
CA ASP A 347 24.39 -7.87 8.65
C ASP A 347 23.46 -6.92 9.41
N ALA A 348 24.01 -5.87 10.04
CA ALA A 348 23.20 -4.86 10.73
C ALA A 348 22.21 -4.13 9.78
N CYS A 349 22.60 -3.86 8.53
CA CYS A 349 21.71 -3.23 7.54
C CYS A 349 20.62 -4.19 7.06
N LEU A 350 20.94 -5.48 7.00
CA LEU A 350 20.01 -6.52 6.58
C LEU A 350 18.96 -6.76 7.66
N ASP A 351 19.41 -6.97 8.90
CA ASP A 351 18.55 -7.18 10.07
C ASP A 351 17.65 -5.97 10.34
N ALA A 352 18.19 -4.75 10.24
CA ALA A 352 17.40 -3.53 10.43
C ALA A 352 16.30 -3.40 9.37
N CYS A 353 16.59 -3.67 8.10
CA CYS A 353 15.58 -3.64 7.05
C CYS A 353 14.50 -4.72 7.24
N GLU A 354 14.88 -5.93 7.63
CA GLU A 354 13.92 -7.01 7.89
C GLU A 354 12.98 -6.67 9.05
N ALA A 355 13.55 -6.29 10.20
CA ALA A 355 12.79 -5.92 11.39
C ALA A 355 11.85 -4.76 11.10
N TYR A 356 12.39 -3.69 10.55
CA TYR A 356 11.65 -2.45 10.36
C TYR A 356 10.55 -2.59 9.29
N ALA A 357 10.75 -3.39 8.25
CA ALA A 357 9.71 -3.65 7.25
C ALA A 357 8.48 -4.34 7.88
N LEU A 358 8.67 -5.25 8.83
CA LEU A 358 7.57 -5.91 9.53
C LEU A 358 6.84 -4.95 10.49
N VAL A 359 7.59 -4.11 11.20
CA VAL A 359 7.03 -3.07 12.08
C VAL A 359 6.16 -2.10 11.27
N LEU A 360 6.70 -1.53 10.20
CA LEU A 360 5.97 -0.62 9.32
C LEU A 360 4.73 -1.29 8.72
N ARG A 361 4.85 -2.54 8.25
CA ARG A 361 3.72 -3.29 7.70
C ARG A 361 2.62 -3.50 8.73
N ALA A 362 2.96 -3.87 9.96
CA ALA A 362 1.98 -4.07 11.03
C ALA A 362 1.29 -2.76 11.41
N ALA A 363 2.05 -1.67 11.54
CA ALA A 363 1.51 -0.33 11.76
C ALA A 363 0.53 0.06 10.64
N ILE A 364 0.87 -0.15 9.36
CA ILE A 364 -0.02 0.13 8.23
C ILE A 364 -1.32 -0.69 8.29
N LEU A 365 -1.23 -1.95 8.73
CA LEU A 365 -2.37 -2.87 8.90
C LEU A 365 -3.20 -2.59 10.16
N GLY A 366 -2.87 -1.52 10.92
CA GLY A 366 -3.68 -1.03 12.02
C GLY A 366 -3.17 -1.38 13.43
N ALA A 367 -2.00 -2.01 13.55
CA ALA A 367 -1.35 -2.17 14.86
C ALA A 367 -1.03 -0.79 15.45
N ASP A 368 -1.13 -0.67 16.77
CA ASP A 368 -0.58 0.47 17.49
C ASP A 368 0.95 0.36 17.61
N PHE A 369 1.59 1.33 18.25
CA PHE A 369 3.05 1.41 18.32
C PHE A 369 3.68 0.20 19.03
N GLU A 370 3.10 -0.25 20.15
CA GLU A 370 3.65 -1.36 20.92
C GLU A 370 3.39 -2.69 20.20
N ASP A 371 2.19 -2.89 19.65
CA ASP A 371 1.85 -4.10 18.89
C ASP A 371 2.69 -4.21 17.60
N ALA A 372 2.95 -3.08 16.92
CA ALA A 372 3.80 -3.06 15.73
C ALA A 372 5.24 -3.46 16.03
N LEU A 373 5.78 -3.11 17.20
CA LEU A 373 7.12 -3.51 17.65
C LEU A 373 7.16 -4.94 18.21
N ALA A 374 6.02 -5.47 18.65
CA ALA A 374 5.90 -6.81 19.23
C ALA A 374 5.65 -7.93 18.18
N VAL A 375 5.60 -7.59 16.88
CA VAL A 375 5.48 -8.59 15.81
C VAL A 375 6.56 -9.66 15.94
N PRO A 376 6.31 -10.94 15.60
CA PRO A 376 7.34 -11.97 15.69
C PRO A 376 8.59 -11.58 14.89
N LEU A 377 9.67 -11.30 15.60
CA LEU A 377 10.94 -10.89 15.04
C LEU A 377 11.85 -12.11 14.87
N GLY A 378 12.69 -12.09 13.83
CA GLY A 378 13.77 -13.06 13.69
C GLY A 378 14.82 -12.89 14.79
N GLU A 379 15.74 -13.84 14.89
CA GLU A 379 16.96 -13.65 15.68
C GLU A 379 17.85 -12.63 14.96
N TYR A 380 17.88 -11.39 15.47
CA TYR A 380 18.73 -10.33 14.93
C TYR A 380 20.07 -10.26 15.66
N GLY A 381 21.09 -9.80 14.94
CA GLY A 381 22.44 -9.61 15.44
C GLY A 381 22.56 -8.57 16.56
N PRO A 382 23.77 -8.43 17.14
CA PRO A 382 24.00 -7.64 18.36
C PRO A 382 23.66 -6.16 18.23
N GLU A 383 23.62 -5.61 17.02
CA GLU A 383 23.35 -4.18 16.79
C GLU A 383 21.85 -3.87 16.70
N VAL A 384 21.04 -4.80 16.18
CA VAL A 384 19.59 -4.59 15.93
C VAL A 384 18.74 -5.29 16.98
N GLY A 385 19.16 -6.47 17.45
CA GLY A 385 18.43 -7.26 18.45
C GLY A 385 18.07 -6.47 19.71
N PRO A 386 19.03 -5.78 20.37
CA PRO A 386 18.72 -4.97 21.56
C PRO A 386 17.73 -3.84 21.32
N ILE A 387 17.80 -3.18 20.16
CA ILE A 387 16.87 -2.09 19.79
C ILE A 387 15.45 -2.62 19.71
N MET A 388 15.29 -3.74 19.01
CA MET A 388 14.02 -4.40 18.87
C MET A 388 13.50 -4.99 20.20
N ALA A 389 14.40 -5.39 21.09
CA ALA A 389 14.09 -5.77 22.47
C ALA A 389 13.82 -4.56 23.39
N GLY A 390 13.96 -3.33 22.90
CA GLY A 390 13.60 -2.13 23.64
C GLY A 390 14.71 -1.37 24.34
N SER A 391 15.97 -1.47 23.89
CA SER A 391 17.10 -0.73 24.48
C SER A 391 16.90 0.78 24.57
N TRP A 392 16.05 1.34 23.71
CA TRP A 392 15.69 2.76 23.68
C TRP A 392 14.74 3.20 24.80
N ARG A 393 14.03 2.26 25.45
CA ARG A 393 13.04 2.60 26.48
C ARG A 393 13.72 3.25 27.68
N GLY A 394 13.21 4.42 28.09
CA GLY A 394 13.73 5.18 29.22
C GLY A 394 15.04 5.93 28.95
N LYS A 395 15.60 5.89 27.74
CA LYS A 395 16.74 6.71 27.37
C LYS A 395 16.37 8.19 27.30
N ALA A 396 17.22 9.04 27.86
CA ALA A 396 17.19 10.48 27.64
C ALA A 396 17.78 10.86 26.27
N ARG A 397 17.47 12.06 25.79
CA ARG A 397 17.87 12.54 24.46
C ARG A 397 19.39 12.51 24.22
N ASP A 398 20.19 12.79 25.23
CA ASP A 398 21.66 12.77 25.16
C ASP A 398 22.26 11.36 25.08
N GLN A 399 21.45 10.32 25.34
CA GLN A 399 21.84 8.90 25.24
C GLN A 399 21.49 8.28 23.88
N ILE A 400 20.80 9.02 23.01
CA ILE A 400 20.42 8.58 21.67
C ILE A 400 21.47 9.08 20.67
N ALA A 401 22.06 8.18 19.89
CA ALA A 401 22.94 8.55 18.79
C ALA A 401 22.13 8.77 17.51
N SER A 402 22.54 9.72 16.66
CA SER A 402 21.89 10.04 15.37
C SER A 402 22.92 10.13 14.23
N SER A 403 23.92 9.25 14.23
CA SER A 403 24.91 9.18 13.14
C SER A 403 24.42 8.30 12.00
N GLY A 404 25.17 8.27 10.89
CA GLY A 404 24.87 7.42 9.73
C GLY A 404 25.05 5.91 9.89
N PHE A 405 25.18 5.42 11.13
CA PHE A 405 25.21 3.99 11.41
C PHE A 405 23.77 3.48 11.53
N VAL A 406 23.42 2.42 10.80
CA VAL A 406 22.03 1.94 10.70
C VAL A 406 21.34 1.69 12.04
N ALA A 407 22.07 1.17 13.03
CA ALA A 407 21.50 0.91 14.35
C ALA A 407 21.19 2.20 15.12
N HIS A 408 22.04 3.23 15.00
CA HIS A 408 21.79 4.54 15.61
C HIS A 408 20.53 5.18 15.02
N SER A 409 20.41 5.23 13.70
CA SER A 409 19.23 5.83 13.04
C SER A 409 17.94 5.05 13.35
N LEU A 410 18.00 3.71 13.40
CA LEU A 410 16.85 2.88 13.78
C LEU A 410 16.42 3.15 15.24
N GLU A 411 17.36 3.15 16.19
CA GLU A 411 17.06 3.40 17.60
C GLU A 411 16.50 4.80 17.80
N ALA A 412 17.10 5.82 17.18
CA ALA A 412 16.68 7.20 17.27
C ALA A 412 15.28 7.43 16.68
N ALA A 413 14.96 6.80 15.54
CA ALA A 413 13.65 6.89 14.93
C ALA A 413 12.56 6.29 15.82
N ILE A 414 12.77 5.06 16.32
CA ILE A 414 11.82 4.40 17.23
C ILE A 414 11.65 5.22 18.52
N TRP A 415 12.75 5.67 19.11
CA TRP A 415 12.73 6.51 20.30
C TRP A 415 11.95 7.82 20.07
N SER A 416 12.12 8.47 18.92
CA SER A 416 11.45 9.73 18.62
C SER A 416 9.93 9.57 18.53
N VAL A 417 9.46 8.49 17.87
CA VAL A 417 8.02 8.17 17.81
C VAL A 417 7.49 7.77 19.19
N ALA A 418 8.24 6.98 19.96
CA ALA A 418 7.82 6.55 21.30
C ALA A 418 7.66 7.69 22.32
N ASN A 419 8.43 8.77 22.15
CA ASN A 419 8.45 9.90 23.08
C ASN A 419 7.56 11.07 22.63
N THR A 420 6.71 10.86 21.63
CA THR A 420 5.81 11.87 21.07
C THR A 420 4.40 11.32 20.90
N THR A 421 3.44 12.21 20.60
CA THR A 421 2.02 11.84 20.46
C THR A 421 1.41 12.31 19.15
N SER A 422 2.22 12.92 18.28
CA SER A 422 1.82 13.42 16.97
C SER A 422 2.91 13.16 15.95
N PHE A 423 2.53 13.08 14.67
CA PHE A 423 3.48 12.95 13.56
C PHE A 423 4.49 14.09 13.54
N ASP A 424 4.00 15.33 13.64
CA ASP A 424 4.82 16.54 13.55
C ASP A 424 5.90 16.55 14.65
N ASP A 425 5.51 16.24 15.89
CA ASP A 425 6.43 16.21 17.02
C ASP A 425 7.47 15.09 16.87
N ALA A 426 7.07 13.92 16.35
CA ALA A 426 7.98 12.80 16.11
C ALA A 426 9.07 13.17 15.09
N VAL A 427 8.67 13.79 13.98
CA VAL A 427 9.60 14.23 12.93
C VAL A 427 10.50 15.36 13.43
N LEU A 428 9.95 16.36 14.12
CA LEU A 428 10.75 17.46 14.67
C LEU A 428 11.72 16.96 15.75
N LEU A 429 11.31 16.02 16.60
CA LEU A 429 12.18 15.44 17.61
C LEU A 429 13.37 14.71 16.96
N ALA A 430 13.09 13.90 15.94
CA ALA A 430 14.11 13.18 15.18
C ALA A 430 15.08 14.13 14.46
N ALA A 431 14.56 15.12 13.71
CA ALA A 431 15.37 16.09 12.97
C ALA A 431 16.26 16.93 13.90
N ASN A 432 15.73 17.35 15.05
CA ASN A 432 16.50 18.12 16.03
C ASN A 432 17.52 17.26 16.81
N LEU A 433 17.72 15.98 16.52
CA LEU A 433 18.88 15.25 17.05
C LEU A 433 20.19 15.68 16.36
N GLY A 434 20.13 16.27 15.17
CA GLY A 434 21.31 16.68 14.41
C GLY A 434 22.14 15.50 13.91
N ASP A 435 23.37 15.78 13.51
CA ASP A 435 24.29 14.85 12.85
C ASP A 435 23.71 14.36 11.51
N ASP A 436 23.17 13.14 11.45
CA ASP A 436 22.47 12.57 10.28
C ASP A 436 20.96 12.77 10.44
N ALA A 437 20.56 14.05 10.36
CA ALA A 437 19.24 14.53 10.79
C ALA A 437 18.13 14.23 9.78
N ASP A 438 18.40 14.35 8.49
CA ASP A 438 17.51 13.95 7.39
C ASP A 438 17.19 12.48 7.47
N THR A 439 18.19 11.59 7.52
CA THR A 439 17.93 10.14 7.53
C THR A 439 17.19 9.71 8.79
N THR A 440 17.60 10.24 9.94
CA THR A 440 16.92 9.93 11.21
C THR A 440 15.46 10.38 11.17
N ALA A 441 15.18 11.57 10.63
CA ALA A 441 13.83 12.10 10.49
C ALA A 441 13.01 11.36 9.41
N ALA A 442 13.62 10.94 8.30
CA ALA A 442 12.98 10.17 7.25
C ALA A 442 12.55 8.80 7.78
N ILE A 443 13.42 8.10 8.52
CA ILE A 443 13.07 6.82 9.17
C ILE A 443 11.97 7.07 10.21
N ALA A 444 12.09 8.07 11.09
CA ALA A 444 11.01 8.39 12.04
C ALA A 444 9.68 8.70 11.34
N GLY A 445 9.73 9.42 10.22
CA GLY A 445 8.59 9.77 9.38
C GLY A 445 7.90 8.56 8.75
N GLN A 446 8.63 7.51 8.38
CA GLN A 446 8.06 6.24 7.93
C GLN A 446 7.16 5.63 9.01
N LEU A 447 7.68 5.48 10.23
CA LEU A 447 6.94 4.86 11.33
C LEU A 447 5.81 5.75 11.86
N ALA A 448 6.08 7.03 12.10
CA ALA A 448 5.06 7.98 12.51
C ALA A 448 3.93 8.05 11.47
N GLY A 449 4.26 8.08 10.19
CA GLY A 449 3.29 8.06 9.10
C GLY A 449 2.47 6.78 9.03
N ALA A 450 3.11 5.63 9.27
CA ALA A 450 2.43 4.32 9.34
C ALA A 450 1.49 4.19 10.55
N ILE A 451 1.78 4.88 11.66
CA ILE A 451 0.98 4.84 12.90
C ILE A 451 -0.15 5.88 12.87
N TYR A 452 0.16 7.13 12.53
CA TYR A 452 -0.79 8.24 12.62
C TYR A 452 -1.58 8.47 11.33
N GLY A 453 -1.06 8.03 10.18
CA GLY A 453 -1.66 8.23 8.86
C GLY A 453 -1.38 9.61 8.25
N ALA A 454 -1.47 9.71 6.92
CA ALA A 454 -1.20 10.95 6.19
C ALA A 454 -2.13 12.09 6.60
N SER A 455 -3.38 11.76 6.97
CA SER A 455 -4.36 12.72 7.47
C SER A 455 -3.94 13.46 8.74
N SER A 456 -2.95 12.95 9.49
CA SER A 456 -2.41 13.57 10.70
C SER A 456 -1.29 14.58 10.44
N ILE A 457 -0.66 14.53 9.27
CA ILE A 457 0.49 15.37 8.92
C ILE A 457 0.01 16.79 8.70
N ARG A 458 0.69 17.79 9.30
CA ARG A 458 0.27 19.19 9.10
C ARG A 458 0.21 19.56 7.63
N ARG A 459 -0.91 20.19 7.28
CA ARG A 459 -1.23 20.57 5.91
C ARG A 459 -0.17 21.47 5.26
N SER A 460 0.42 22.38 6.03
CA SER A 460 1.45 23.30 5.52
C SER A 460 2.73 22.60 5.05
N TRP A 461 3.07 21.43 5.59
CA TRP A 461 4.20 20.62 5.10
C TRP A 461 3.83 19.92 3.79
N LEU A 462 2.64 19.33 3.74
CA LEU A 462 2.15 18.67 2.54
C LEU A 462 1.98 19.65 1.36
N GLU A 463 1.66 20.91 1.62
CA GLU A 463 1.54 21.95 0.57
C GLU A 463 2.90 22.43 0.03
N LYS A 464 3.96 22.34 0.83
CA LYS A 464 5.34 22.68 0.42
C LYS A 464 6.06 21.51 -0.26
N LEU A 465 5.70 20.27 0.08
CA LEU A 465 6.45 19.08 -0.30
C LEU A 465 6.53 18.89 -1.83
N ALA A 466 7.76 18.82 -2.34
CA ALA A 466 8.01 18.58 -3.76
C ALA A 466 7.44 17.21 -4.17
N TRP A 467 6.77 17.18 -5.34
CA TRP A 467 6.24 15.97 -5.97
C TRP A 467 5.25 15.16 -5.11
N ARG A 468 4.51 15.83 -4.21
CA ARG A 468 3.47 15.19 -3.39
C ARG A 468 2.54 14.26 -4.18
N ASP A 469 2.05 14.71 -5.34
CA ASP A 469 1.14 13.90 -6.17
C ASP A 469 1.81 12.62 -6.70
N LYS A 470 3.11 12.67 -7.03
CA LYS A 470 3.85 11.46 -7.45
C LYS A 470 4.02 10.49 -6.29
N ILE A 471 4.32 11.00 -5.09
CA ILE A 471 4.43 10.21 -3.86
C ILE A 471 3.09 9.53 -3.54
N GLU A 472 1.98 10.27 -3.61
CA GLU A 472 0.64 9.74 -3.36
C GLU A 472 0.25 8.64 -4.35
N ASN A 473 0.50 8.87 -5.65
CA ASN A 473 0.23 7.90 -6.70
C ASN A 473 1.07 6.62 -6.53
N LEU A 474 2.36 6.75 -6.18
CA LEU A 474 3.22 5.61 -5.92
C LEU A 474 2.73 4.80 -4.71
N ALA A 475 2.41 5.46 -3.59
CA ALA A 475 1.86 4.79 -2.41
C ALA A 475 0.57 4.02 -2.72
N ARG A 476 -0.32 4.61 -3.51
CA ARG A 476 -1.57 3.95 -3.95
C ARG A 476 -1.31 2.72 -4.81
N ASN A 477 -0.40 2.84 -5.78
CA ASN A 477 -0.06 1.73 -6.67
C ASN A 477 0.65 0.59 -5.94
N LEU A 478 1.42 0.89 -4.89
CA LEU A 478 2.04 -0.12 -4.03
C LEU A 478 1.00 -0.81 -3.13
N ALA A 479 0.10 -0.05 -2.50
CA ALA A 479 -0.92 -0.60 -1.59
C ALA A 479 -1.98 -1.42 -2.34
N PHE A 480 -2.43 -0.92 -3.49
CA PHE A 480 -3.51 -1.48 -4.30
C PHE A 480 -3.08 -1.64 -5.77
N PRO A 481 -2.12 -2.52 -6.07
CA PRO A 481 -1.59 -2.66 -7.43
C PRO A 481 -2.67 -3.06 -8.42
N ALA A 482 -2.52 -2.65 -9.68
CA ALA A 482 -3.38 -3.05 -10.78
C ALA A 482 -2.59 -3.90 -11.78
N VAL A 483 -3.17 -5.01 -12.24
CA VAL A 483 -2.54 -5.89 -13.24
C VAL A 483 -3.30 -5.75 -14.56
N ALA A 484 -2.58 -5.36 -15.61
CA ALA A 484 -3.16 -5.20 -16.94
C ALA A 484 -3.76 -6.50 -17.49
N PRO A 485 -4.72 -6.42 -18.44
CA PRO A 485 -5.12 -7.53 -19.28
C PRO A 485 -3.91 -8.26 -19.87
N SER A 486 -3.82 -9.57 -19.71
CA SER A 486 -2.99 -10.39 -20.60
C SER A 486 -3.55 -10.19 -22.00
N SER A 487 -2.73 -9.66 -22.91
CA SER A 487 -3.07 -9.44 -24.32
C SER A 487 -3.41 -10.73 -25.04
#